data_AF-A0A2K9B1Z1-F1
#
_entry.id   AF-A0A2K9B1Z1-F1
#
_cell.length_a   1.000
_cell.length_b   1.000
_cell.length_c   1.000
_cell.angle_alpha   90.00
_cell.angle_beta   90.00
_cell.angle_gamma   90.00
#
_symmetry.space_group_name_H-M   'P 1'
#
loop_
_entity.id
_entity.type
_entity.pdbx_description
1 polymer ?
#
loop_
_entity_poly.entity_id
_entity_poly.type
_entity_poly.pdbx_seq_one_letter_code
_entity_poly.pdbx_strand_id
1 'polypeptide(L)'
;MEIASGQGSDARDQVNSNEKAIAALGRSRGVLSAALNSFSSGSFILSVADAATSVIHAQNIVISILVIVALLGTVAFPLFVVQVFRVVLRRIMLEARIYEKVPLRRFLYPLQSKRWVRMAWTMMVENAYLMLWWLTFVGGIIKTYSYFLVPYIVAENPNISANQAISLSRRIMKGHKWECFVAQVSFLVWYLLNGATVGLSGIFYSNGYNAAFFAEYYAYLRAVAKENGIEGAGS
;
A
#
# COMPACT_ATOMS: atom_id res chain seq x y z
N MET A 1 -45.53 -33.16 -76.90
CA MET A 1 -46.23 -32.24 -75.98
C MET A 1 -46.56 -33.05 -74.73
N GLU A 2 -45.56 -33.35 -73.90
CA GLU A 2 -45.69 -34.36 -72.83
C GLU A 2 -44.69 -34.11 -71.68
N ILE A 3 -44.56 -32.86 -71.24
CA ILE A 3 -43.65 -32.47 -70.13
C ILE A 3 -44.38 -31.67 -69.03
N ALA A 4 -45.69 -31.46 -69.15
CA ALA A 4 -46.48 -30.62 -68.22
C ALA A 4 -47.33 -31.43 -67.22
N SER A 5 -47.44 -32.76 -67.36
CA SER A 5 -48.27 -33.60 -66.46
C SER A 5 -47.51 -34.20 -65.27
N GLY A 6 -46.18 -34.27 -65.30
CA GLY A 6 -45.36 -34.88 -64.25
C GLY A 6 -45.14 -33.99 -63.01
N GLN A 7 -44.97 -32.67 -63.19
CA GLN A 7 -44.73 -31.75 -62.06
C GLN A 7 -46.00 -31.48 -61.23
N GLY A 8 -47.18 -31.62 -61.85
CA GLY A 8 -48.46 -31.44 -61.15
C GLY A 8 -48.85 -32.62 -60.25
N SER A 9 -48.36 -33.84 -60.54
CA SER A 9 -48.60 -35.02 -59.68
C SER A 9 -47.65 -35.01 -58.48
N ASP A 10 -46.35 -34.74 -58.69
CA ASP A 10 -45.36 -34.64 -57.60
C ASP A 10 -45.69 -33.54 -56.58
N ALA A 11 -46.15 -32.38 -57.07
CA ALA A 11 -46.56 -31.29 -56.18
C ALA A 11 -47.82 -31.65 -55.37
N ARG A 12 -48.77 -32.39 -55.95
CA ARG A 12 -49.99 -32.84 -55.26
C ARG A 12 -49.70 -33.95 -54.26
N ASP A 13 -48.76 -34.85 -54.57
CA ASP A 13 -48.33 -35.91 -53.67
C ASP A 13 -47.52 -35.38 -52.49
N GLN A 14 -46.70 -34.34 -52.70
CA GLN A 14 -46.02 -33.62 -51.62
C GLN A 14 -46.98 -32.84 -50.72
N VAL A 15 -48.00 -32.20 -51.28
CA VAL A 15 -49.03 -31.50 -50.48
C VAL A 15 -49.87 -32.48 -49.66
N ASN A 16 -50.27 -33.61 -50.24
CA ASN A 16 -50.99 -34.66 -49.53
C ASN A 16 -50.14 -35.36 -48.46
N SER A 17 -48.83 -35.52 -48.70
CA SER A 17 -47.86 -36.01 -47.71
C SER A 17 -47.71 -35.03 -46.54
N ASN A 18 -47.64 -33.73 -46.84
CA ASN A 18 -47.53 -32.69 -45.82
C ASN A 18 -48.82 -32.53 -45.02
N GLU A 19 -50.00 -32.61 -45.64
CA GLU A 19 -51.28 -32.62 -44.90
C GLU A 19 -51.41 -33.86 -44.01
N LYS A 20 -50.98 -35.05 -44.45
CA LYS A 20 -50.96 -36.26 -43.62
C LYS A 20 -49.94 -36.16 -42.49
N ALA A 21 -48.77 -35.56 -42.72
CA ALA A 21 -47.78 -35.30 -41.68
C ALA A 21 -48.29 -34.27 -40.66
N ILE A 22 -48.95 -33.20 -41.10
CA ILE A 22 -49.54 -32.16 -40.24
C ILE A 22 -50.75 -32.71 -39.47
N ALA A 23 -51.59 -33.56 -40.08
CA ALA A 23 -52.69 -34.24 -39.39
C ALA A 23 -52.20 -35.32 -38.41
N ALA A 24 -51.09 -36.00 -38.72
CA ALA A 24 -50.43 -36.92 -37.79
C ALA A 24 -49.77 -36.18 -36.61
N LEU A 25 -49.21 -34.99 -36.86
CA LEU A 25 -48.64 -34.10 -35.84
C LEU A 25 -49.71 -33.38 -35.01
N GLY A 26 -50.89 -33.11 -35.59
CA GLY A 26 -52.06 -32.56 -34.90
C GLY A 26 -52.67 -33.51 -33.85
N ARG A 27 -52.30 -34.80 -33.86
CA ARG A 27 -52.75 -35.78 -32.87
C ARG A 27 -51.83 -35.92 -31.65
N SER A 28 -50.66 -35.24 -31.64
CA SER A 28 -49.71 -35.22 -30.51
C SER A 28 -49.71 -33.84 -29.84
N ARG A 29 -50.79 -33.56 -29.12
CA ARG A 29 -50.87 -32.41 -28.21
C ARG A 29 -49.80 -32.52 -27.12
N GLY A 30 -49.06 -31.43 -26.93
CA GLY A 30 -48.46 -31.08 -25.65
C GLY A 30 -46.94 -31.22 -25.59
N VAL A 31 -46.30 -30.23 -24.96
CA VAL A 31 -44.90 -30.16 -24.53
C VAL A 31 -43.79 -30.16 -25.58
N LEU A 32 -43.81 -30.98 -26.63
CA LEU A 32 -42.67 -31.07 -27.56
C LEU A 32 -42.56 -29.86 -28.50
N SER A 33 -43.69 -29.31 -28.95
CA SER A 33 -43.73 -28.08 -29.76
C SER A 33 -43.43 -26.83 -28.92
N ALA A 34 -43.81 -26.83 -27.64
CA ALA A 34 -43.41 -25.80 -26.69
C ALA A 34 -41.90 -25.84 -26.40
N ALA A 35 -41.33 -27.05 -26.29
CA ALA A 35 -39.89 -27.28 -26.14
C ALA A 35 -39.11 -26.87 -27.40
N LEU A 36 -39.60 -27.17 -28.59
CA LEU A 36 -38.97 -26.76 -29.85
C LEU A 36 -38.98 -25.24 -30.02
N ASN A 37 -40.05 -24.55 -29.58
CA ASN A 37 -40.09 -23.09 -29.61
C ASN A 37 -39.16 -22.47 -28.54
N SER A 38 -38.97 -23.10 -27.37
CA SER A 38 -37.99 -22.67 -26.34
C SER A 38 -36.53 -23.00 -26.68
N PHE A 39 -36.30 -24.01 -27.52
CA PHE A 39 -34.97 -24.34 -28.05
C PHE A 39 -34.59 -23.45 -29.25
N SER A 40 -35.56 -22.97 -30.03
CA SER A 40 -35.31 -22.04 -31.15
C SER A 40 -35.22 -20.57 -30.71
N SER A 41 -35.77 -20.21 -29.55
CA SER A 41 -35.64 -18.85 -29.02
C SER A 41 -34.37 -18.77 -28.20
N GLY A 42 -33.44 -17.91 -28.61
CA GLY A 42 -32.14 -17.68 -27.98
C GLY A 42 -32.17 -17.28 -26.50
N SER A 43 -33.33 -17.31 -25.83
CA SER A 43 -33.53 -17.02 -24.41
C SER A 43 -32.88 -18.04 -23.47
N PHE A 44 -32.79 -19.33 -23.82
CA PHE A 44 -32.09 -20.32 -22.97
C PHE A 44 -30.56 -20.20 -23.08
N ILE A 45 -30.05 -19.92 -24.28
CA ILE A 45 -28.62 -19.64 -24.49
C ILE A 45 -28.25 -18.32 -23.81
N LEU A 46 -29.12 -17.31 -23.88
CA LEU A 46 -28.94 -16.03 -23.18
C LEU A 46 -29.03 -16.20 -21.66
N SER A 47 -29.95 -17.00 -21.11
CA SER A 47 -30.02 -17.21 -19.65
C SER A 47 -28.85 -18.03 -19.09
N VAL A 48 -28.35 -19.00 -19.84
CA VAL A 48 -27.12 -19.74 -19.51
C VAL A 48 -25.89 -18.86 -19.69
N ALA A 49 -25.86 -17.99 -20.71
CA ALA A 49 -24.80 -17.01 -20.90
C ALA A 49 -24.82 -15.92 -19.82
N ASP A 50 -25.98 -15.46 -19.38
CA ASP A 50 -26.16 -14.51 -18.28
C ASP A 50 -25.80 -15.14 -16.93
N ALA A 51 -26.14 -16.41 -16.71
CA ALA A 51 -25.70 -17.18 -15.54
C ALA A 51 -24.16 -17.41 -15.56
N ALA A 52 -23.59 -17.75 -16.71
CA ALA A 52 -22.14 -17.92 -16.85
C ALA A 52 -21.39 -16.60 -16.70
N THR A 53 -21.86 -15.52 -17.32
CA THR A 53 -21.25 -14.19 -17.22
C THR A 53 -21.44 -13.58 -15.84
N SER A 54 -22.55 -13.83 -15.13
CA SER A 54 -22.74 -13.41 -13.74
C SER A 54 -21.87 -14.18 -12.75
N VAL A 55 -21.66 -15.49 -12.96
CA VAL A 55 -20.69 -16.29 -12.19
C VAL A 55 -19.25 -15.86 -12.48
N ILE A 56 -18.90 -15.59 -13.74
CA ILE A 56 -17.58 -15.07 -14.14
C ILE A 56 -17.36 -13.66 -13.60
N HIS A 57 -18.36 -12.76 -13.63
CA HIS A 57 -18.27 -11.43 -13.02
C HIS A 57 -18.12 -11.51 -11.50
N ALA A 58 -18.88 -12.38 -10.82
CA ALA A 58 -18.76 -12.58 -9.38
C ALA A 58 -17.38 -13.14 -8.99
N GLN A 59 -16.84 -14.11 -9.75
CA GLN A 59 -15.49 -14.65 -9.53
C GLN A 59 -14.40 -13.60 -9.80
N ASN A 60 -14.53 -12.81 -10.86
CA ASN A 60 -13.56 -11.76 -11.18
C ASN A 60 -13.55 -10.64 -10.15
N ILE A 61 -14.69 -10.25 -9.58
CA ILE A 61 -14.74 -9.25 -8.50
C ILE A 61 -14.03 -9.79 -7.24
N VAL A 62 -14.29 -11.03 -6.84
CA VAL A 62 -13.65 -11.66 -5.67
C VAL A 62 -12.13 -11.79 -5.89
N ILE A 63 -11.70 -12.25 -7.06
CA ILE A 63 -10.27 -12.35 -7.41
C ILE A 63 -9.63 -10.96 -7.45
N SER A 64 -10.30 -9.95 -8.00
CA SER A 64 -9.80 -8.56 -8.04
C SER A 64 -9.62 -8.00 -6.63
N ILE A 65 -10.59 -8.22 -5.74
CA ILE A 65 -10.48 -7.82 -4.33
C ILE A 65 -9.30 -8.54 -3.65
N LEU A 66 -9.15 -9.85 -3.86
CA LEU A 66 -8.03 -10.62 -3.30
C LEU A 66 -6.67 -10.13 -3.81
N VAL A 67 -6.55 -9.82 -5.10
CA VAL A 67 -5.33 -9.26 -5.71
C VAL A 67 -5.03 -7.88 -5.13
N ILE A 68 -6.03 -7.01 -4.98
CA ILE A 68 -5.87 -5.69 -4.36
C ILE A 68 -5.43 -5.84 -2.90
N VAL A 69 -6.03 -6.75 -2.13
CA VAL A 69 -5.63 -7.00 -0.73
C VAL A 69 -4.21 -7.56 -0.65
N ALA A 70 -3.83 -8.49 -1.52
CA ALA A 70 -2.49 -9.06 -1.57
C ALA A 70 -1.44 -8.00 -1.97
N LEU A 71 -1.76 -7.15 -2.95
CA LEU A 71 -0.92 -6.04 -3.37
C LEU A 71 -0.76 -5.01 -2.25
N LEU A 72 -1.86 -4.62 -1.60
CA LEU A 72 -1.85 -3.73 -0.44
C LEU A 72 -1.00 -4.31 0.68
N GLY A 73 -1.14 -5.61 0.99
CA GLY A 73 -0.30 -6.28 1.98
C GLY A 73 1.18 -6.26 1.62
N THR A 74 1.51 -6.56 0.36
CA THR A 74 2.88 -6.58 -0.16
C THR A 74 3.55 -5.21 -0.10
N VAL A 75 2.79 -4.12 -0.29
CA VAL A 75 3.30 -2.75 -0.19
C VAL A 75 3.30 -2.24 1.25
N ALA A 76 2.23 -2.45 2.00
CA ALA A 76 2.07 -1.94 3.36
C ALA A 76 3.03 -2.60 4.36
N PHE A 77 3.28 -3.91 4.21
CA PHE A 77 4.17 -4.65 5.11
C PHE A 77 5.61 -4.10 5.14
N PRO A 78 6.34 -3.99 4.01
CA PRO A 78 7.69 -3.43 4.01
C PRO A 78 7.69 -1.95 4.40
N LEU A 79 6.68 -1.16 4.03
CA LEU A 79 6.56 0.22 4.50
C LEU A 79 6.49 0.30 6.03
N PHE A 80 5.68 -0.55 6.64
CA PHE A 80 5.55 -0.63 8.09
C PHE A 80 6.86 -1.09 8.76
N VAL A 81 7.47 -2.16 8.25
CA VAL A 81 8.71 -2.73 8.81
C VAL A 81 9.87 -1.74 8.70
N VAL A 82 10.04 -1.08 7.57
CA VAL A 82 11.08 -0.07 7.37
C VAL A 82 10.92 1.09 8.36
N GLN A 83 9.68 1.54 8.59
CA GLN A 83 9.42 2.65 9.51
C GLN A 83 9.70 2.27 10.97
N VAL A 84 9.30 1.06 11.40
CA VAL A 84 9.67 0.54 12.72
C VAL A 84 11.18 0.42 12.85
N PHE A 85 11.84 -0.14 11.84
CA PHE A 85 13.28 -0.35 11.85
C PHE A 85 14.06 0.97 11.96
N ARG A 86 13.61 2.04 11.27
CA ARG A 86 14.21 3.38 11.38
C ARG A 86 14.18 3.90 12.82
N VAL A 87 13.06 3.78 13.53
CA VAL A 87 12.97 4.22 14.94
C VAL A 87 13.85 3.39 15.84
N VAL A 88 13.84 2.06 15.65
CA VAL A 88 14.68 1.15 16.43
C VAL A 88 16.15 1.47 16.25
N LEU A 89 16.59 1.73 15.02
CA LEU A 89 17.98 2.10 14.74
C LEU A 89 18.36 3.42 15.43
N ARG A 90 17.49 4.44 15.39
CA ARG A 90 17.73 5.70 16.13
C ARG A 90 17.83 5.47 17.64
N ARG A 91 16.95 4.63 18.20
CA ARG A 91 17.01 4.28 19.63
C ARG A 91 18.32 3.61 20.00
N ILE A 92 18.78 2.66 19.20
CA ILE A 92 20.04 1.96 19.44
C ILE A 92 21.21 2.94 19.38
N MET A 93 21.20 3.88 18.44
CA MET A 93 22.22 4.93 18.35
C MET A 93 22.21 5.86 19.58
N LEU A 94 21.04 6.17 20.12
CA LEU A 94 20.93 6.94 21.37
C LEU A 94 21.45 6.12 22.57
N GLU A 95 21.10 4.83 22.67
CA GLU A 95 21.57 3.93 23.72
C GLU A 95 23.09 3.67 23.62
N ALA A 96 23.65 3.60 22.41
CA ALA A 96 25.09 3.42 22.15
C ALA A 96 25.96 4.58 22.66
N ARG A 97 25.37 5.75 22.91
CA ARG A 97 26.08 6.88 23.52
C ARG A 97 26.18 6.81 25.03
N ILE A 98 25.20 6.17 25.67
CA ILE A 98 25.13 6.05 27.13
C ILE A 98 25.83 4.76 27.58
N TYR A 99 25.78 3.69 26.77
CA TYR A 99 26.32 2.39 27.11
C TYR A 99 27.43 1.97 26.15
N GLU A 100 28.62 1.69 26.69
CA GLU A 100 29.86 1.36 25.97
C GLU A 100 29.77 0.04 25.17
N LYS A 101 28.84 -0.86 25.53
CA LYS A 101 28.55 -2.10 24.79
C LYS A 101 27.05 -2.25 24.61
N VAL A 102 26.57 -2.15 23.37
CA VAL A 102 25.16 -2.46 23.05
C VAL A 102 25.07 -3.93 22.63
N PRO A 103 24.62 -4.86 23.50
CA PRO A 103 24.48 -6.24 23.12
C PRO A 103 23.41 -6.41 22.02
N LEU A 104 23.70 -7.24 21.01
CA LEU A 104 22.79 -7.57 19.91
C LEU A 104 21.39 -8.02 20.38
N ARG A 105 21.30 -8.60 21.58
CA ARG A 105 20.05 -9.02 22.22
C ARG A 105 19.08 -7.86 22.49
N ARG A 106 19.59 -6.63 22.60
CA ARG A 106 18.79 -5.42 22.83
C ARG A 106 18.15 -4.87 21.54
N PHE A 107 18.61 -5.31 20.37
CA PHE A 107 17.96 -5.01 19.08
C PHE A 107 16.54 -5.58 19.01
N LEU A 108 16.27 -6.69 19.72
CA LEU A 108 14.97 -7.33 19.82
C LEU A 108 14.10 -6.79 20.98
N TYR A 109 14.64 -5.93 21.85
CA TYR A 109 13.92 -5.40 23.01
C TYR A 109 12.67 -4.56 22.64
N PRO A 110 12.68 -3.74 21.56
CA PRO A 110 11.49 -3.03 21.10
C PRO A 110 10.38 -3.96 20.58
N LEU A 111 10.75 -5.09 19.96
CA LEU A 111 9.81 -6.16 19.54
C LEU A 111 9.17 -6.83 20.76
N GLN A 112 9.94 -7.03 21.84
CA GLN A 112 9.47 -7.62 23.10
C GLN A 112 8.60 -6.66 23.92
N SER A 113 8.77 -5.35 23.77
CA SER A 113 8.06 -4.33 24.57
C SER A 113 6.58 -4.12 24.19
N LYS A 114 6.02 -4.80 23.17
CA LYS A 114 4.64 -4.60 22.64
C LYS A 114 4.25 -3.16 22.25
N ARG A 115 5.18 -2.19 22.31
CA ARG A 115 4.95 -0.76 22.04
C ARG A 115 5.39 -0.32 20.64
N TRP A 116 5.95 -1.23 19.85
CA TRP A 116 6.39 -0.99 18.47
C TRP A 116 5.23 -0.51 17.57
N VAL A 117 4.01 -0.99 17.80
CA VAL A 117 2.82 -0.52 17.07
C VAL A 117 2.55 0.97 17.30
N ARG A 118 2.72 1.47 18.53
CA ARG A 118 2.54 2.90 18.83
C ARG A 118 3.64 3.77 18.21
N MET A 119 4.89 3.30 18.26
CA MET A 119 6.01 3.97 17.60
C MET A 119 5.78 4.05 16.07
N ALA A 120 5.36 2.93 15.48
CA ALA A 120 5.02 2.86 14.06
C ALA A 120 3.87 3.80 13.70
N TRP A 121 2.81 3.82 14.52
CA TRP A 121 1.68 4.73 14.35
C TRP A 121 2.13 6.19 14.35
N THR A 122 2.99 6.59 15.29
CA THR A 122 3.53 7.96 15.33
C THR A 122 4.34 8.30 14.07
N MET A 123 5.20 7.39 13.60
CA MET A 123 5.93 7.58 12.34
C MET A 123 5.01 7.68 11.13
N MET A 124 3.92 6.91 11.12
CA MET A 124 2.95 6.93 10.04
C MET A 124 2.20 8.27 10.01
N VAL A 125 1.80 8.78 11.17
CA VAL A 125 1.16 10.11 11.30
C VAL A 125 2.13 11.22 10.88
N GLU A 126 3.39 11.17 11.30
CA GLU A 126 4.43 12.11 10.86
C GLU A 126 4.57 12.11 9.33
N ASN A 127 4.69 10.92 8.72
CA ASN A 127 4.79 10.78 7.27
C ASN A 127 3.55 11.30 6.55
N ALA A 128 2.34 11.05 7.07
CA ALA A 128 1.11 11.56 6.49
C ALA A 128 1.12 13.10 6.49
N TYR A 129 1.56 13.73 7.59
CA TYR A 129 1.73 15.18 7.61
C TYR A 129 2.80 15.65 6.63
N LEU A 130 3.96 15.00 6.56
CA LEU A 130 4.99 15.35 5.59
C LEU A 130 4.47 15.25 4.16
N MET A 131 3.75 14.18 3.81
CA MET A 131 3.14 13.98 2.50
C MET A 131 2.18 15.13 2.15
N LEU A 132 1.35 15.55 3.11
CA LEU A 132 0.47 16.72 2.96
C LEU A 132 1.27 18.01 2.73
N TRP A 133 2.38 18.22 3.44
CA TRP A 133 3.23 19.40 3.26
C TRP A 133 4.01 19.38 1.94
N TRP A 134 4.42 18.19 1.47
CA TRP A 134 5.09 18.02 0.17
C TRP A 134 4.21 18.43 -1.00
N LEU A 135 2.88 18.40 -0.86
CA LEU A 135 1.95 18.96 -1.86
C LEU A 135 2.19 20.46 -2.10
N THR A 136 2.68 21.19 -1.09
CA THR A 136 3.00 22.62 -1.18
C THR A 136 4.47 22.90 -1.53
N PHE A 137 5.26 21.86 -1.82
CA PHE A 137 6.71 21.84 -2.12
C PHE A 137 7.59 22.63 -1.12
N VAL A 138 7.47 23.95 -1.10
CA VAL A 138 8.11 24.88 -0.14
C VAL A 138 7.77 24.50 1.31
N GLY A 139 6.50 24.23 1.59
CA GLY A 139 6.08 23.77 2.92
C GLY A 139 6.70 22.41 3.28
N GLY A 140 6.81 21.51 2.30
CA GLY A 140 7.41 20.19 2.44
C GLY A 140 8.86 20.25 2.92
N ILE A 141 9.68 21.08 2.27
CA ILE A 141 11.09 21.26 2.64
C ILE A 141 11.20 21.77 4.09
N ILE A 142 10.51 22.87 4.42
CA ILE A 142 10.58 23.48 5.76
C ILE A 142 10.12 22.51 6.85
N LYS A 143 9.07 21.74 6.59
CA LYS A 143 8.47 20.82 7.55
C LYS A 143 9.30 19.54 7.72
N THR A 144 9.99 19.10 6.69
CA THR A 144 10.96 18.00 6.77
C THR A 144 12.04 18.29 7.81
N TYR A 145 12.66 19.49 7.78
CA TYR A 145 13.62 19.88 8.81
C TYR A 145 12.97 20.08 10.18
N SER A 146 11.74 20.56 10.21
CA SER A 146 11.03 20.78 11.48
C SER A 146 10.64 19.48 12.19
N TYR A 147 10.44 18.39 11.47
CA TYR A 147 10.03 17.08 12.00
C TYR A 147 11.21 16.11 12.12
N PHE A 148 12.41 16.53 11.75
CA PHE A 148 13.62 15.71 11.76
C PHE A 148 13.92 15.03 13.11
N LEU A 149 13.51 15.64 14.23
CA LEU A 149 13.77 15.10 15.58
C LEU A 149 12.70 14.13 16.08
N VAL A 150 11.54 14.03 15.42
CA VAL A 150 10.43 13.13 15.81
C VAL A 150 10.89 11.68 16.03
N PRO A 151 11.67 11.05 15.14
CA PRO A 151 12.15 9.67 15.37
C PRO A 151 13.06 9.51 16.58
N TYR A 152 13.81 10.55 16.98
CA TYR A 152 14.65 10.52 18.17
C TYR A 152 13.81 10.68 19.44
N ILE A 153 12.84 11.61 19.43
CA ILE A 153 11.92 11.83 20.56
C ILE A 153 11.09 10.56 20.84
N VAL A 154 10.57 9.91 19.81
CA VAL A 154 9.78 8.68 19.94
C VAL A 154 10.66 7.50 20.39
N ALA A 155 11.93 7.49 19.99
CA ALA A 155 12.89 6.47 20.44
C ALA A 155 13.18 6.55 21.94
N GLU A 156 13.30 7.76 22.50
CA GLU A 156 13.45 7.96 23.95
C GLU A 156 12.14 7.71 24.70
N ASN A 157 11.05 8.31 24.23
CA ASN A 157 9.74 8.29 24.87
C ASN A 157 8.70 7.57 23.98
N PRO A 158 8.68 6.21 23.94
CA PRO A 158 7.80 5.45 23.07
C PRO A 158 6.30 5.57 23.41
N ASN A 159 5.97 6.19 24.54
CA ASN A 159 4.60 6.45 24.99
C ASN A 159 4.06 7.83 24.56
N ILE A 160 4.89 8.69 23.98
CA ILE A 160 4.46 10.03 23.55
C ILE A 160 3.44 9.92 22.42
N SER A 161 2.41 10.77 22.43
CA SER A 161 1.47 10.84 21.32
C SER A 161 2.11 11.48 20.09
N ALA A 162 1.63 11.13 18.89
CA ALA A 162 2.21 11.62 17.64
C ALA A 162 2.23 13.15 17.55
N ASN A 163 1.11 13.79 17.90
CA ASN A 163 0.98 15.25 17.87
C ASN A 163 1.89 15.94 18.89
N GLN A 164 2.10 15.32 20.06
CA GLN A 164 3.03 15.83 21.06
C GLN A 164 4.48 15.72 20.57
N ALA A 165 4.88 14.59 19.98
CA ALA A 165 6.22 14.41 19.42
C ALA A 165 6.52 15.41 18.30
N ILE A 166 5.58 15.60 17.38
CA ILE A 166 5.70 16.56 16.28
C ILE A 166 5.77 17.99 16.82
N SER A 167 4.94 18.33 17.79
CA SER A 167 4.94 19.68 18.38
C SER A 167 6.21 19.96 19.17
N LEU A 168 6.73 18.97 19.90
CA LEU A 168 8.00 19.07 20.60
C LEU A 168 9.16 19.22 19.62
N SER A 169 9.24 18.39 18.56
CA SER A 169 10.25 18.53 17.50
C SER A 169 10.22 19.92 16.88
N ARG A 170 9.03 20.47 16.58
CA ARG A 170 8.89 21.84 16.04
C ARG A 170 9.42 22.91 16.99
N ARG A 171 9.20 22.77 18.31
CA ARG A 171 9.68 23.72 19.31
C ARG A 171 11.19 23.66 19.45
N ILE A 172 11.76 22.46 19.56
CA ILE A 172 13.21 22.25 19.67
C ILE A 172 13.93 22.74 18.41
N MET A 173 13.37 22.48 17.22
CA MET A 173 13.98 22.90 15.94
C MET A 173 13.78 24.40 15.61
N LYS A 174 13.06 25.18 16.42
CA LYS A 174 12.85 26.60 16.13
C LYS A 174 14.17 27.35 16.34
N GLY A 175 14.69 27.96 15.27
CA GLY A 175 16.02 28.61 15.26
C GLY A 175 17.13 27.75 14.66
N HIS A 176 17.04 26.43 14.77
CA HIS A 176 18.09 25.49 14.36
C HIS A 176 17.87 24.84 12.98
N LYS A 177 16.80 25.22 12.25
CA LYS A 177 16.48 24.63 10.93
C LYS A 177 17.59 24.87 9.90
N TRP A 178 18.18 26.05 9.91
CA TRP A 178 19.25 26.41 8.97
C TRP A 178 20.53 25.64 9.26
N GLU A 179 20.91 25.51 10.53
CA GLU A 179 22.06 24.70 10.96
C GLU A 179 21.91 23.24 10.51
N CYS A 180 20.71 22.67 10.67
CA CYS A 180 20.41 21.31 10.23
C CYS A 180 20.49 21.16 8.70
N PHE A 181 20.05 22.16 7.94
CA PHE A 181 20.20 22.20 6.48
C PHE A 181 21.68 22.20 6.07
N VAL A 182 22.49 23.09 6.66
CA VAL A 182 23.93 23.17 6.36
C VAL A 182 24.62 21.85 6.73
N ALA A 183 24.29 21.26 7.87
CA ALA A 183 24.81 19.95 8.26
C ALA A 183 24.48 18.88 7.20
N GLN A 184 23.25 18.82 6.71
CA GLN A 184 22.88 17.87 5.64
C GLN A 184 23.63 18.11 4.33
N VAL A 185 23.87 19.37 3.95
CA VAL A 185 24.66 19.71 2.75
C VAL A 185 26.11 19.22 2.89
N SER A 186 26.72 19.38 4.07
CA SER A 186 28.05 18.81 4.34
C SER A 186 28.07 17.28 4.20
N PHE A 187 26.97 16.62 4.57
CA PHE A 187 26.81 15.18 4.39
C PHE A 187 26.49 14.74 2.96
N LEU A 188 25.97 15.65 2.12
CA LEU A 188 25.65 15.38 0.72
C LEU A 188 26.88 14.99 -0.10
N VAL A 189 28.03 15.56 0.24
CA VAL A 189 29.32 15.17 -0.35
C VAL A 189 29.60 13.69 -0.11
N TRP A 190 29.39 13.20 1.12
CA TRP A 190 29.57 11.79 1.45
C TRP A 190 28.57 10.88 0.73
N TYR A 191 27.33 11.34 0.51
CA TYR A 191 26.36 10.62 -0.31
C TYR A 191 26.75 10.55 -1.79
N LEU A 192 27.38 11.59 -2.33
CA LEU A 192 27.91 11.59 -3.70
C LEU A 192 29.09 10.60 -3.82
N LEU A 193 29.99 10.57 -2.84
CA LEU A 193 31.04 9.55 -2.73
C LEU A 193 30.45 8.13 -2.60
N ASN A 194 29.33 7.97 -1.91
CA ASN A 194 28.63 6.70 -1.81
C ASN A 194 28.08 6.23 -3.17
N GLY A 195 27.52 7.14 -3.97
CA GLY A 195 27.14 6.85 -5.36
C GLY A 195 28.34 6.44 -6.22
N ALA A 196 29.47 7.16 -6.10
CA ALA A 196 30.69 6.86 -6.85
C ALA A 196 31.33 5.51 -6.46
N THR A 197 31.10 5.02 -5.23
CA THR A 197 31.64 3.75 -4.72
C THR A 197 30.63 2.59 -4.78
N VAL A 198 29.52 2.74 -5.52
CA VAL A 198 28.48 1.70 -5.67
C VAL A 198 27.95 1.22 -4.31
N GLY A 199 27.77 2.12 -3.33
CA GLY A 199 27.18 1.77 -2.04
C GLY A 199 28.17 1.35 -0.95
N LEU A 200 29.45 1.11 -1.28
CA LEU A 200 30.44 0.60 -0.33
C LEU A 200 30.74 1.59 0.80
N SER A 201 30.94 2.87 0.49
CA SER A 201 31.22 3.86 1.54
C SER A 201 30.02 4.10 2.46
N GLY A 202 28.80 3.97 1.92
CA GLY A 202 27.55 4.08 2.67
C GLY A 202 27.38 2.99 3.71
N ILE A 203 27.64 1.73 3.34
CA ILE A 203 27.47 0.57 4.21
C ILE A 203 28.50 0.58 5.35
N PHE A 204 29.76 0.89 5.05
CA PHE A 204 30.83 0.76 6.03
C PHE A 204 31.06 2.01 6.90
N TYR A 205 30.82 3.21 6.37
CA TYR A 205 31.26 4.44 7.05
C TYR A 205 30.17 5.50 7.14
N SER A 206 29.62 5.93 6.00
CA SER A 206 28.77 7.14 5.97
C SER A 206 27.46 6.96 6.75
N ASN A 207 26.82 5.79 6.71
CA ASN A 207 25.57 5.58 7.46
C ASN A 207 25.78 5.61 8.98
N GLY A 208 26.83 4.96 9.47
CA GLY A 208 27.16 4.94 10.90
C GLY A 208 27.58 6.32 11.41
N TYR A 209 28.45 7.00 10.67
CA TYR A 209 28.91 8.35 11.01
C TYR A 209 27.77 9.37 11.01
N ASN A 210 26.93 9.37 9.97
CA ASN A 210 25.76 10.26 9.90
C ASN A 210 24.80 9.99 11.06
N ALA A 211 24.54 8.73 11.38
CA ALA A 211 23.65 8.37 12.47
C ALA A 211 24.20 8.81 13.84
N ALA A 212 25.50 8.68 14.08
CA ALA A 212 26.16 9.15 15.29
C ALA A 212 26.12 10.68 15.40
N PHE A 213 26.45 11.41 14.33
CA PHE A 213 26.40 12.86 14.31
C PHE A 213 25.00 13.40 14.61
N PHE A 214 23.96 12.87 13.95
CA PHE A 214 22.60 13.35 14.19
C PHE A 214 22.04 12.94 15.55
N ALA A 215 22.53 11.84 16.13
CA ALA A 215 22.25 11.52 17.53
C ALA A 215 22.86 12.59 18.46
N GLU A 216 24.13 12.96 18.26
CA GLU A 216 24.80 14.06 18.99
C GLU A 216 24.10 15.39 18.84
N TYR A 217 23.77 15.76 17.61
CA TYR A 217 23.02 16.96 17.33
C TYR A 217 21.68 16.99 18.08
N TYR A 218 20.95 15.87 18.14
CA TYR A 218 19.72 15.77 18.92
C TYR A 218 19.95 15.96 20.44
N ALA A 219 20.98 15.33 21.02
CA ALA A 219 21.29 15.52 22.44
C ALA A 219 21.63 16.97 22.78
N TYR A 220 22.44 17.61 21.94
CA TYR A 220 22.81 19.01 22.08
C TYR A 220 21.56 19.91 22.04
N LEU A 221 20.72 19.77 21.01
CA LEU A 221 19.48 20.54 20.91
C LEU A 221 18.52 20.29 22.07
N ARG A 222 18.48 19.07 22.59
CA ARG A 222 17.66 18.74 23.76
C ARG A 222 18.21 19.37 25.03
N ALA A 223 19.52 19.41 25.23
CA ALA A 223 20.14 20.10 26.37
C ALA A 223 19.83 21.59 26.33
N VAL A 224 19.99 22.23 25.17
CA VAL A 224 19.61 23.63 24.94
C VAL A 224 18.12 23.85 25.17
N ALA A 225 17.26 22.94 24.71
CA ALA A 225 15.82 23.01 24.96
C ALA A 225 15.45 22.91 26.44
N LYS A 226 16.18 22.10 27.21
CA LYS A 226 16.01 21.96 28.66
C LYS A 226 16.44 23.22 29.40
N GLU A 227 17.56 23.82 29.02
CA GLU A 227 18.06 25.09 29.55
C GLU A 227 17.08 26.24 29.26
N ASN A 228 16.51 26.27 28.06
CA ASN A 228 15.48 27.24 27.66
C ASN A 228 14.08 26.94 28.22
N GLY A 229 13.91 25.93 29.07
CA GLY A 229 12.64 25.62 29.73
C GLY A 229 11.53 25.13 28.79
N ILE A 230 11.85 24.53 27.64
CA ILE A 230 10.83 24.04 26.71
C ILE A 230 10.08 22.85 27.31
N GLU A 231 8.77 23.00 27.49
CA GLU A 231 7.89 21.94 27.99
C GLU A 231 8.00 20.65 27.16
N GLY A 232 8.23 19.53 27.86
CA GLY A 232 8.39 18.19 27.27
C GLY A 232 9.82 17.80 26.90
N ALA A 233 10.82 18.70 27.07
CA ALA A 233 12.23 18.34 26.88
C ALA A 233 12.84 17.61 28.09
N GLY A 234 12.31 17.84 29.29
CA GLY A 234 12.90 17.38 30.56
C GLY A 234 12.34 16.07 31.16
N SER A 235 11.39 15.39 30.50
CA SER A 235 10.80 14.11 30.97
C SER A 235 11.53 12.89 30.44
#